data_AF-A0A840H2A5-F1
#
_entry.id   AF-A0A840H2A5-F1
#
_cell.length_a   1.000
_cell.length_b   1.000
_cell.length_c   1.000
_cell.angle_alpha   90.00
_cell.angle_beta   90.00
_cell.angle_gamma   90.00
#
_symmetry.space_group_name_H-M   'P 1'
#
loop_
_entity.id
_entity.type
_entity.pdbx_description
1 polymer ?
#
loop_
_entity_poly.entity_id
_entity_poly.type
_entity_poly.pdbx_seq_one_letter_code
_entity_poly.pdbx_strand_id
1 'polypeptide(L)'
;MPAKPKRKLKTYQTSLGFYDQAIAAPSMKAALEAWGASSNLFHQGAAKETDDPDIVAATMAKPGVVLRRPVGSDGRFTESAELPTDLVDDDARPRRKAKGKTRSTKAPSKAANKSSGKIDAQAARKAAAAFEKEERRREAERRKEEAARAKERARRDKAVALAEAALDKARREHDAKAEEIDAERAALDERAAAEEARWDKQRAKLEQTLRRARE
;
A
#
# COMPACT_ATOMS: atom_id res chain seq x y z
N MET A 1 12.77 25.48 16.20
CA MET A 1 12.73 24.00 16.24
C MET A 1 12.65 23.57 17.71
N PRO A 2 11.48 23.19 18.24
CA PRO A 2 11.40 22.83 19.66
C PRO A 2 12.18 21.53 19.93
N ALA A 3 13.11 21.60 20.89
CA ALA A 3 13.93 20.48 21.33
C ALA A 3 13.04 19.36 21.91
N LYS A 4 13.02 18.19 21.25
CA LYS A 4 12.25 17.02 21.69
C LYS A 4 12.86 16.46 23.00
N PRO A 5 12.05 16.15 24.02
CA PRO A 5 12.54 15.61 25.29
C PRO A 5 13.29 14.28 25.09
N LYS A 6 14.42 14.11 25.78
CA LYS A 6 15.35 12.96 25.68
C LYS A 6 14.72 11.70 26.30
N ARG A 7 13.83 11.06 25.56
CA ARG A 7 13.20 9.78 25.92
C ARG A 7 14.21 8.64 25.79
N LYS A 8 14.05 7.58 26.60
CA LYS A 8 14.87 6.36 26.51
C LYS A 8 14.76 5.79 25.10
N LEU A 9 15.90 5.56 24.45
CA LEU A 9 15.96 4.98 23.12
C LEU A 9 15.63 3.49 23.20
N LYS A 10 14.82 3.02 22.27
CA LYS A 10 14.45 1.62 22.09
C LYS A 10 14.86 1.19 20.69
N THR A 11 15.25 -0.06 20.55
CA THR A 11 15.67 -0.61 19.26
C THR A 11 14.50 -1.31 18.59
N TYR A 12 14.25 -0.91 17.36
CA TYR A 12 13.17 -1.43 16.55
C TYR A 12 13.77 -2.06 15.29
N GLN A 13 13.21 -3.21 14.91
CA GLN A 13 13.58 -3.95 13.71
C GLN A 13 12.35 -4.05 12.79
N THR A 14 12.57 -3.92 11.50
CA THR A 14 11.56 -4.19 10.47
C THR A 14 12.21 -4.86 9.27
N SER A 15 11.45 -5.65 8.52
CA SER A 15 11.88 -6.20 7.24
C SER A 15 11.13 -5.46 6.14
N LEU A 16 11.82 -4.54 5.45
CA LEU A 16 11.22 -3.73 4.39
C LEU A 16 11.85 -4.10 3.04
N GLY A 17 11.10 -4.83 2.23
CA GLY A 17 11.55 -5.33 0.94
C GLY A 17 12.68 -6.35 1.07
N PHE A 18 13.85 -6.03 0.54
CA PHE A 18 15.03 -6.91 0.52
C PHE A 18 15.98 -6.69 1.69
N TYR A 19 15.65 -5.80 2.63
CA TYR A 19 16.52 -5.46 3.75
C TYR A 19 15.80 -5.56 5.09
N ASP A 20 16.46 -6.20 6.05
CA ASP A 20 16.16 -6.00 7.46
C ASP A 20 16.77 -4.66 7.87
N GLN A 21 15.93 -3.80 8.44
CA GLN A 21 16.31 -2.49 8.92
C GLN A 21 16.18 -2.46 10.44
N ALA A 22 17.18 -1.89 11.11
CA ALA A 22 17.16 -1.67 12.55
C ALA A 22 17.49 -0.21 12.88
N ILE A 23 16.79 0.35 13.86
CA ILE A 23 17.01 1.72 14.33
C ILE A 23 16.81 1.83 15.84
N ALA A 24 17.67 2.59 16.51
CA ALA A 24 17.44 3.07 17.87
C ALA A 24 16.66 4.39 17.80
N ALA A 25 15.40 4.35 18.23
CA ALA A 25 14.50 5.49 18.18
C ALA A 25 13.82 5.72 19.54
N PRO A 26 13.41 6.96 19.86
CA PRO A 26 12.75 7.28 21.13
C PRO A 26 11.28 6.82 21.21
N SER A 27 10.69 6.36 20.09
CA SER A 27 9.33 5.83 20.02
C SER A 27 9.09 5.08 18.71
N MET A 28 8.09 4.20 18.68
CA MET A 28 7.65 3.50 17.46
C MET A 28 7.37 4.46 16.29
N LYS A 29 6.76 5.62 16.55
CA LYS A 29 6.48 6.63 15.52
C LYS A 29 7.76 7.21 14.90
N ALA A 30 8.79 7.45 15.71
CA ALA A 30 10.07 7.96 15.22
C ALA A 30 10.82 6.90 14.39
N ALA A 31 10.67 5.62 14.72
CA ALA A 31 11.20 4.53 13.89
C ALA A 31 10.50 4.48 12.51
N LEU A 32 9.17 4.60 12.48
CA LEU A 32 8.41 4.65 11.22
C LEU A 32 8.81 5.85 10.33
N GLU A 33 9.00 7.02 10.94
CA GLU A 33 9.44 8.24 10.24
C GLU A 33 10.84 8.06 9.62
N ALA A 34 11.76 7.42 10.35
CA ALA A 34 13.10 7.15 9.84
C ALA A 34 13.14 6.08 8.74
N TRP A 35 12.25 5.09 8.80
CA TRP A 35 12.08 4.11 7.71
C TRP A 35 11.34 4.67 6.49
N GLY A 36 10.67 5.82 6.62
CA GLY A 36 9.85 6.41 5.57
C GLY A 36 8.55 5.63 5.31
N ALA A 37 8.07 4.87 6.29
CA ALA A 37 6.85 4.08 6.16
C ALA A 37 5.60 4.96 6.33
N SER A 38 4.74 4.99 5.31
CA SER A 38 3.48 5.75 5.34
C SER A 38 2.39 5.09 6.20
N SER A 39 2.50 3.78 6.46
CA SER A 39 1.58 2.99 7.28
C SER A 39 2.26 2.43 8.53
N ASN A 40 1.47 2.16 9.58
CA ASN A 40 1.97 1.65 10.85
C ASN A 40 2.40 0.17 10.77
N LEU A 41 3.69 -0.07 10.50
CA LEU A 41 4.27 -1.41 10.33
C LEU A 41 4.21 -2.28 11.59
N PHE A 42 4.11 -1.68 12.79
CA PHE A 42 4.03 -2.44 14.05
C PHE A 42 2.67 -3.14 14.20
N HIS A 43 1.58 -2.53 13.74
CA HIS A 43 0.24 -3.15 13.79
C HIS A 43 0.08 -4.24 12.73
N GLN A 44 0.85 -4.16 11.65
CA GLN A 44 0.85 -5.15 10.58
C GLN A 44 1.74 -6.36 10.90
N GLY A 45 2.47 -6.34 12.01
CA GLY A 45 3.43 -7.38 12.38
C GLY A 45 4.73 -7.37 11.57
N ALA A 46 4.92 -6.38 10.70
CA ALA A 46 6.12 -6.22 9.86
C ALA A 46 7.28 -5.52 10.58
N ALA A 47 7.02 -4.92 11.74
CA ALA A 47 8.03 -4.32 12.61
C ALA A 47 7.82 -4.79 14.06
N LYS A 48 8.93 -5.05 14.75
CA LYS A 48 8.96 -5.48 16.17
C LYS A 48 9.97 -4.67 16.98
N GLU A 49 9.70 -4.51 18.26
CA GLU A 49 10.72 -4.11 19.24
C GLU A 49 11.66 -5.30 19.44
N THR A 50 12.97 -5.07 19.49
CA THR A 50 13.97 -6.13 19.58
C THR A 50 15.03 -5.76 20.61
N ASP A 51 15.26 -6.67 21.55
CA ASP A 51 16.25 -6.55 22.63
C ASP A 51 17.52 -7.36 22.36
N ASP A 52 17.74 -7.78 21.11
CA ASP A 52 18.94 -8.51 20.69
C ASP A 52 20.19 -7.63 20.92
N PRO A 53 21.13 -8.07 21.79
CA PRO A 53 22.24 -7.23 22.24
C PRO A 53 23.12 -6.75 21.09
N ASP A 54 23.26 -7.52 20.00
CA ASP A 54 24.09 -7.14 18.86
C ASP A 54 23.44 -6.01 18.04
N ILE A 55 22.12 -6.07 17.87
CA ILE A 55 21.34 -5.05 17.17
C ILE A 55 21.24 -3.78 18.01
N VAL A 56 21.04 -3.94 19.31
CA VAL A 56 21.00 -2.82 20.27
C VAL A 56 22.35 -2.12 20.30
N ALA A 57 23.48 -2.85 20.40
CA ALA A 57 24.81 -2.25 20.41
C ALA A 57 25.10 -1.49 19.10
N ALA A 58 24.76 -2.07 17.95
CA ALA A 58 24.95 -1.42 16.65
C ALA A 58 24.10 -0.16 16.50
N THR A 59 22.83 -0.21 16.89
CA THR A 59 21.90 0.92 16.77
C THR A 59 22.12 2.01 17.82
N MET A 60 22.58 1.66 19.03
CA MET A 60 22.94 2.60 20.09
C MET A 60 24.26 3.32 19.83
N ALA A 61 25.19 2.70 19.10
CA ALA A 61 26.41 3.37 18.66
C ALA A 61 26.09 4.57 17.75
N LYS A 62 24.97 4.53 17.01
CA LYS A 62 24.53 5.57 16.07
C LYS A 62 23.00 5.78 16.12
N PRO A 63 22.48 6.47 17.16
CA PRO A 63 21.06 6.62 17.35
C PRO A 63 20.43 7.46 16.24
N GLY A 64 19.26 7.04 15.75
CA GLY A 64 18.54 7.72 14.67
C GLY A 64 19.01 7.39 13.24
N VAL A 65 20.08 6.60 13.08
CA VAL A 65 20.49 6.10 11.76
C VAL A 65 19.88 4.71 11.53
N VAL A 66 19.28 4.54 10.36
CA VAL A 66 18.73 3.24 9.94
C VAL A 66 19.88 2.37 9.45
N LEU A 67 20.19 1.32 10.21
CA LEU A 67 21.12 0.29 9.76
C LEU A 67 20.37 -0.74 8.93
N ARG A 68 20.96 -1.22 7.84
CA ARG A 68 20.34 -2.14 6.88
C ARG A 68 21.22 -3.39 6.72
N ARG A 69 20.59 -4.56 6.60
CA ARG A 69 21.23 -5.82 6.18
C ARG A 69 20.34 -6.54 5.16
N PRO A 70 20.89 -7.33 4.22
CA PRO A 70 20.08 -8.16 3.32
C PRO A 70 19.22 -9.17 4.10
N VAL A 71 17.95 -9.33 3.72
CA VAL A 71 17.05 -10.34 4.33
C VAL A 71 17.62 -11.75 4.11
N GLY A 72 17.67 -12.56 5.17
CA GLY A 72 18.22 -13.92 5.12
C GLY A 72 19.73 -14.02 5.28
N SER A 73 20.43 -12.92 5.58
CA SER A 73 21.83 -12.94 6.02
C SER A 73 21.94 -12.71 7.53
N ASP A 74 22.79 -13.49 8.21
CA ASP A 74 23.17 -13.25 9.62
C ASP A 74 24.24 -12.15 9.75
N GLY A 75 24.40 -11.33 8.70
CA GLY A 75 25.36 -10.24 8.65
C GLY A 75 25.05 -9.13 9.65
N ARG A 76 26.09 -8.44 10.12
CA ARG A 76 25.96 -7.29 11.02
C ARG A 76 25.24 -6.14 10.32
N PHE A 77 24.42 -5.40 11.06
CA PHE A 77 23.70 -4.22 10.56
C PHE A 77 24.67 -3.05 10.25
N THR A 78 24.68 -2.55 9.01
CA THR A 78 25.56 -1.44 8.55
C THR A 78 24.76 -0.25 8.00
N GLU A 79 25.33 0.96 8.01
CA GLU A 79 24.62 2.21 7.61
C GLU A 79 24.31 2.30 6.11
N SER A 80 25.02 1.54 5.30
CA SER A 80 24.78 1.40 3.88
C SER A 80 24.86 -0.09 3.58
N ALA A 81 23.74 -0.65 3.15
CA ALA A 81 23.75 -1.96 2.53
C ALA A 81 24.51 -1.80 1.22
N GLU A 82 25.84 -1.88 1.26
CA GLU A 82 26.59 -2.20 0.07
C GLU A 82 25.97 -3.49 -0.46
N LEU A 83 25.44 -3.39 -1.68
CA LEU A 83 25.02 -4.54 -2.47
C LEU A 83 26.14 -5.58 -2.37
N PRO A 84 25.84 -6.87 -2.15
CA PRO A 84 26.84 -7.91 -2.36
C PRO A 84 27.44 -7.69 -3.76
N THR A 85 28.70 -7.25 -3.81
CA THR A 85 29.51 -7.25 -5.04
C THR A 85 29.81 -8.68 -5.48
N ASP A 86 29.45 -9.67 -4.66
CA ASP A 86 29.60 -11.10 -4.90
C ASP A 86 28.50 -11.72 -5.77
N LEU A 87 27.89 -10.94 -6.66
CA LEU A 87 27.05 -11.45 -7.75
C LEU A 87 27.44 -10.88 -9.12
N VAL A 88 28.62 -10.25 -9.22
CA VAL A 88 29.20 -9.82 -10.51
C VAL A 88 30.62 -10.39 -10.66
N ASP A 89 30.65 -11.53 -11.36
CA ASP A 89 31.80 -12.14 -12.08
C ASP A 89 33.04 -12.59 -11.28
N ASP A 90 33.07 -13.86 -10.86
CA ASP A 90 34.29 -14.69 -10.98
C ASP A 90 33.96 -16.11 -11.48
N ASP A 91 33.38 -16.19 -12.68
CA ASP A 91 33.79 -17.20 -13.67
C ASP A 91 33.21 -16.81 -15.04
N ALA A 92 33.97 -17.05 -16.10
CA ALA A 92 33.63 -16.77 -17.50
C ALA A 92 33.81 -15.33 -18.05
N ARG A 93 35.06 -14.80 -18.01
CA ARG A 93 35.63 -14.14 -19.22
C ARG A 93 37.06 -14.62 -19.49
N PRO A 94 37.34 -15.20 -20.68
CA PRO A 94 38.66 -15.71 -21.00
C PRO A 94 39.65 -14.56 -21.24
N ARG A 95 40.76 -14.60 -20.51
CA ARG A 95 41.89 -13.67 -20.65
C ARG A 95 42.48 -13.78 -22.06
N ARG A 96 42.21 -12.82 -22.95
CA ARG A 96 43.01 -12.61 -24.17
C ARG A 96 44.31 -11.91 -23.77
N LYS A 97 45.37 -12.69 -23.53
CA LYS A 97 46.74 -12.20 -23.73
C LYS A 97 47.19 -12.55 -25.15
N ALA A 98 47.41 -11.51 -25.94
CA ALA A 98 48.18 -11.61 -27.18
C ALA A 98 49.67 -11.57 -26.84
N LYS A 99 50.39 -12.66 -27.12
CA LYS A 99 51.69 -12.64 -27.82
C LYS A 99 52.03 -14.03 -28.33
N GLY A 100 52.54 -14.07 -29.55
CA GLY A 100 52.57 -15.26 -30.41
C GLY A 100 53.65 -16.28 -30.10
N LYS A 101 53.58 -17.41 -30.81
CA LYS A 101 54.61 -17.93 -31.75
C LYS A 101 54.18 -19.33 -32.25
N THR A 102 54.06 -19.46 -33.57
CA THR A 102 54.27 -20.65 -34.42
C THR A 102 53.83 -22.05 -33.95
N ARG A 103 52.91 -22.70 -34.69
CA ARG A 103 53.20 -23.82 -35.63
C ARG A 103 51.90 -24.43 -36.18
N SER A 104 52.00 -24.82 -37.45
CA SER A 104 51.07 -25.52 -38.33
C SER A 104 50.34 -26.73 -37.73
N THR A 105 49.07 -26.97 -38.11
CA THR A 105 48.65 -28.14 -38.93
C THR A 105 47.16 -28.08 -39.34
N LYS A 106 46.94 -28.27 -40.66
CA LYS A 106 45.80 -28.85 -41.41
C LYS A 106 44.37 -28.26 -41.36
N ALA A 107 43.87 -28.03 -42.57
CA ALA A 107 42.53 -27.57 -42.97
C ALA A 107 41.42 -28.62 -42.77
N PRO A 108 40.14 -28.21 -42.62
CA PRO A 108 39.02 -29.13 -42.71
C PRO A 108 38.52 -29.23 -44.16
N SER A 109 38.55 -30.44 -44.71
CA SER A 109 37.93 -30.77 -45.99
C SER A 109 36.42 -30.94 -45.83
N LYS A 110 35.72 -30.17 -46.64
CA LYS A 110 34.28 -30.17 -46.94
C LYS A 110 33.87 -31.49 -47.62
N ALA A 111 32.97 -32.29 -47.02
CA ALA A 111 32.06 -33.17 -47.76
C ALA A 111 30.94 -33.79 -46.89
N ALA A 112 29.72 -33.73 -47.44
CA ALA A 112 28.61 -34.67 -47.29
C ALA A 112 27.86 -34.80 -45.94
N ASN A 113 26.72 -34.08 -45.83
CA ASN A 113 25.44 -34.78 -45.73
C ASN A 113 24.28 -33.87 -46.21
N LYS A 114 23.63 -34.19 -47.34
CA LYS A 114 22.48 -33.44 -47.90
C LYS A 114 21.12 -34.05 -47.51
N SER A 115 21.10 -35.16 -46.76
CA SER A 115 19.87 -35.78 -46.24
C SER A 115 19.48 -35.29 -44.84
N SER A 116 20.39 -34.68 -44.08
CA SER A 116 20.10 -34.06 -42.78
C SER A 116 19.22 -32.81 -42.90
N GLY A 117 19.50 -31.94 -43.88
CA GLY A 117 18.79 -30.65 -44.01
C GLY A 117 17.28 -30.73 -44.29
N LYS A 118 16.77 -31.83 -44.85
CA LYS A 118 15.31 -32.02 -45.05
C LYS A 118 14.60 -32.49 -43.79
N ILE A 119 15.24 -33.33 -42.97
CA ILE A 119 14.73 -33.74 -41.66
C ILE A 119 14.75 -32.52 -40.72
N ASP A 120 15.81 -31.70 -40.79
CA ASP A 120 15.92 -30.43 -40.04
C ASP A 120 14.82 -29.42 -40.44
N ALA A 121 14.46 -29.33 -41.72
CA ALA A 121 13.38 -28.45 -42.18
C ALA A 121 11.98 -28.90 -41.69
N GLN A 122 11.72 -30.21 -41.63
CA GLN A 122 10.47 -30.74 -41.07
C GLN A 122 10.42 -30.55 -39.55
N ALA A 123 11.54 -30.74 -38.85
CA ALA A 123 11.67 -30.46 -37.43
C ALA A 123 11.44 -28.96 -37.13
N ALA A 124 12.01 -28.06 -37.94
CA ALA A 124 11.81 -26.61 -37.80
C ALA A 124 10.33 -26.20 -38.00
N ARG A 125 9.62 -26.79 -38.97
CA ARG A 125 8.18 -26.53 -39.17
C ARG A 125 7.33 -27.04 -38.00
N LYS A 126 7.65 -28.22 -37.45
CA LYS A 126 6.98 -28.74 -36.25
C LYS A 126 7.26 -27.88 -35.02
N ALA A 127 8.49 -27.39 -34.85
CA ALA A 127 8.85 -26.48 -33.77
C ALA A 127 8.12 -25.13 -33.89
N ALA A 128 8.02 -24.57 -35.10
CA ALA A 128 7.26 -23.35 -35.37
C ALA A 128 5.75 -23.53 -35.08
N ALA A 129 5.15 -24.64 -35.51
CA ALA A 129 3.75 -24.94 -35.23
C ALA A 129 3.49 -25.19 -33.73
N ALA A 130 4.44 -25.80 -33.02
CA ALA A 130 4.34 -25.98 -31.57
C ALA A 130 4.43 -24.64 -30.83
N PHE A 131 5.33 -23.75 -31.26
CA PHE A 131 5.45 -22.40 -30.71
C PHE A 131 4.18 -21.57 -30.96
N GLU A 132 3.63 -21.58 -32.17
CA GLU A 132 2.39 -20.87 -32.48
C GLU A 132 1.20 -21.40 -31.66
N LYS A 133 1.12 -22.73 -31.46
CA LYS A 133 0.09 -23.34 -30.62
C LYS A 133 0.23 -22.91 -29.16
N GLU A 134 1.45 -22.83 -28.65
CA GLU A 134 1.74 -22.39 -27.28
C GLU A 134 1.45 -20.89 -27.10
N GLU A 135 1.81 -20.04 -28.07
CA GLU A 135 1.47 -18.62 -28.06
C GLU A 135 -0.05 -18.40 -28.08
N ARG A 136 -0.79 -19.11 -28.95
CA ARG A 136 -2.26 -19.07 -28.95
C ARG A 136 -2.85 -19.52 -27.63
N ARG A 137 -2.26 -20.53 -26.97
CA ARG A 137 -2.69 -21.00 -25.65
C ARG A 137 -2.48 -19.92 -24.58
N ARG A 138 -1.31 -19.29 -24.56
CA ARG A 138 -0.98 -18.21 -23.62
C ARG A 138 -1.85 -16.98 -23.86
N GLU A 139 -2.10 -16.60 -25.11
CA GLU A 139 -3.02 -15.52 -25.45
C GLU A 139 -4.45 -15.81 -24.99
N ALA A 140 -4.94 -17.04 -25.21
CA ALA A 140 -6.26 -17.44 -24.74
C ALA A 140 -6.36 -17.42 -23.20
N GLU A 141 -5.30 -17.84 -22.51
CA GLU A 141 -5.21 -17.80 -21.05
C GLU A 141 -5.21 -16.36 -20.53
N ARG A 142 -4.38 -15.46 -21.11
CA ARG A 142 -4.38 -14.03 -20.78
C ARG A 142 -5.75 -13.39 -21.00
N ARG A 143 -6.39 -13.65 -22.15
CA ARG A 143 -7.74 -13.14 -22.43
C ARG A 143 -8.77 -13.66 -21.43
N LYS A 144 -8.66 -14.92 -21.01
CA LYS A 144 -9.54 -15.51 -20.00
C LYS A 144 -9.33 -14.86 -18.63
N GLU A 145 -8.09 -14.63 -18.24
CA GLU A 145 -7.74 -13.95 -16.99
C GLU A 145 -8.23 -12.49 -16.99
N GLU A 146 -8.00 -11.75 -18.08
CA GLU A 146 -8.49 -10.38 -18.25
C GLU A 146 -10.02 -10.30 -18.21
N ALA A 147 -10.70 -11.21 -18.90
CA ALA A 147 -12.16 -11.30 -18.85
C ALA A 147 -12.67 -11.65 -17.45
N ALA A 148 -11.97 -12.52 -16.71
CA ALA A 148 -12.30 -12.83 -15.33
C ALA A 148 -12.12 -11.60 -14.42
N ARG A 149 -11.00 -10.88 -14.53
CA ARG A 149 -10.75 -9.63 -13.79
C ARG A 149 -11.76 -8.54 -14.14
N ALA A 150 -12.14 -8.40 -15.41
CA ALA A 150 -13.16 -7.45 -15.83
C ALA A 150 -14.54 -7.78 -15.25
N LYS A 151 -14.94 -9.06 -15.26
CA LYS A 151 -16.20 -9.50 -14.61
C LYS A 151 -16.19 -9.28 -13.11
N GLU A 152 -15.05 -9.53 -12.46
CA GLU A 152 -14.90 -9.31 -11.04
C GLU A 152 -15.01 -7.81 -10.68
N ARG A 153 -14.36 -6.94 -11.44
CA ARG A 153 -14.52 -5.48 -11.30
C ARG A 153 -15.98 -5.05 -11.50
N ALA A 154 -16.61 -5.48 -12.59
CA ALA A 154 -18.01 -5.15 -12.84
C ALA A 154 -18.97 -5.62 -11.72
N ARG A 155 -18.69 -6.77 -11.08
CA ARG A 155 -19.46 -7.23 -9.92
C ARG A 155 -19.23 -6.33 -8.70
N ARG A 156 -17.99 -5.93 -8.43
CA ARG A 156 -17.67 -5.00 -7.34
C ARG A 156 -18.34 -3.65 -7.59
N ASP A 157 -18.19 -3.09 -8.78
CA ASP A 157 -18.77 -1.79 -9.14
C ASP A 157 -20.30 -1.81 -9.01
N LYS A 158 -20.94 -2.90 -9.45
CA LYS A 158 -22.38 -3.08 -9.25
C LYS A 158 -22.78 -3.17 -7.78
N ALA A 159 -21.99 -3.86 -6.95
CA ALA A 159 -22.25 -3.97 -5.52
C ALA A 159 -22.09 -2.61 -4.81
N VAL A 160 -21.05 -1.85 -5.17
CA VAL A 160 -20.83 -0.49 -4.68
C VAL A 160 -21.98 0.42 -5.08
N ALA A 161 -22.36 0.45 -6.36
CA ALA A 161 -23.47 1.27 -6.84
C ALA A 161 -24.80 0.93 -6.15
N LEU A 162 -25.06 -0.36 -5.88
CA LEU A 162 -26.25 -0.78 -5.13
C LEU A 162 -26.21 -0.28 -3.67
N ALA A 163 -25.06 -0.38 -3.01
CA ALA A 163 -24.88 0.08 -1.64
C ALA A 163 -25.01 1.62 -1.54
N GLU A 164 -24.42 2.37 -2.48
CA GLU A 164 -24.55 3.82 -2.56
C GLU A 164 -26.00 4.24 -2.81
N ALA A 165 -26.71 3.59 -3.73
CA ALA A 165 -28.12 3.87 -3.98
C ALA A 165 -29.00 3.59 -2.75
N ALA A 166 -28.71 2.53 -1.99
CA ALA A 166 -29.41 2.24 -0.75
C ALA A 166 -29.14 3.30 0.34
N LEU A 167 -27.90 3.76 0.46
CA LEU A 167 -27.50 4.83 1.37
C LEU A 167 -28.22 6.15 1.01
N ASP A 168 -28.23 6.52 -0.26
CA ASP A 168 -28.87 7.76 -0.72
C ASP A 168 -30.38 7.72 -0.52
N LYS A 169 -31.02 6.56 -0.73
CA LYS A 169 -32.43 6.37 -0.42
C LYS A 169 -32.68 6.57 1.09
N ALA A 170 -31.88 5.94 1.95
CA ALA A 170 -32.02 6.07 3.40
C ALA A 170 -31.82 7.51 3.88
N ARG A 171 -30.86 8.25 3.29
CA ARG A 171 -30.65 9.67 3.56
C ARG A 171 -31.88 10.51 3.20
N ARG A 172 -32.44 10.34 2.01
CA ARG A 172 -33.65 11.07 1.60
C ARG A 172 -34.84 10.79 2.51
N GLU A 173 -35.04 9.54 2.91
CA GLU A 173 -36.10 9.17 3.86
C GLU A 173 -35.88 9.78 5.25
N HIS A 174 -34.62 9.84 5.70
CA HIS A 174 -34.26 10.51 6.94
C HIS A 174 -34.53 12.01 6.85
N ASP A 175 -34.06 12.67 5.79
CA ASP A 175 -34.18 14.11 5.62
C ASP A 175 -35.64 14.53 5.50
N ALA A 176 -36.46 13.77 4.76
CA ALA A 176 -37.90 14.01 4.68
C ALA A 176 -38.60 13.93 6.06
N LYS A 177 -38.22 12.94 6.89
CA LYS A 177 -38.75 12.83 8.26
C LYS A 177 -38.24 13.94 9.17
N ALA A 178 -36.99 14.37 8.99
CA ALA A 178 -36.43 15.49 9.74
C ALA A 178 -37.18 16.79 9.40
N GLU A 179 -37.45 17.04 8.12
CA GLU A 179 -38.25 18.18 7.67
C GLU A 179 -39.69 18.15 8.22
N GLU A 180 -40.32 16.98 8.28
CA GLU A 180 -41.64 16.82 8.91
C GLU A 180 -41.61 17.19 10.40
N ILE A 181 -40.61 16.68 11.15
CA ILE A 181 -40.43 17.01 12.56
C ILE A 181 -40.18 18.50 12.76
N ASP A 182 -39.36 19.12 11.92
CA ASP A 182 -39.06 20.54 12.03
C ASP A 182 -40.28 21.41 11.68
N ALA A 183 -41.11 20.98 10.72
CA ALA A 183 -42.39 21.63 10.44
C ALA A 183 -43.37 21.52 11.63
N GLU A 184 -43.46 20.36 12.28
CA GLU A 184 -44.26 20.19 13.50
C GLU A 184 -43.77 21.07 14.65
N ARG A 185 -42.44 21.17 14.83
CA ARG A 185 -41.83 22.07 15.82
C ARG A 185 -42.18 23.52 15.55
N ALA A 186 -42.04 23.98 14.30
CA ALA A 186 -42.41 25.35 13.93
C ALA A 186 -43.89 25.63 14.23
N ALA A 187 -44.79 24.70 13.93
CA ALA A 187 -46.21 24.85 14.25
C ALA A 187 -46.49 24.87 15.77
N LEU A 188 -45.74 24.12 16.57
CA LEU A 188 -45.82 24.18 18.04
C LEU A 188 -45.31 25.51 18.58
N ASP A 189 -44.20 26.02 18.04
CA ASP A 189 -43.62 27.30 18.41
C ASP A 189 -44.58 28.46 18.10
N GLU A 190 -45.24 28.44 16.95
CA GLU A 190 -46.28 29.42 16.60
C GLU A 190 -47.46 29.38 17.58
N ARG A 191 -47.92 28.18 17.96
CA ARG A 191 -49.00 28.02 18.96
C ARG A 191 -48.57 28.52 20.33
N ALA A 192 -47.34 28.24 20.75
CA ALA A 192 -46.79 28.72 22.02
C ALA A 192 -46.71 30.26 22.03
N ALA A 193 -46.22 30.86 20.94
CA ALA A 193 -46.17 32.31 20.79
C ALA A 193 -47.58 32.96 20.81
N ALA A 194 -48.57 32.31 20.20
CA ALA A 194 -49.95 32.79 20.22
C ALA A 194 -50.57 32.77 21.63
N GLU A 195 -50.31 31.72 22.42
CA GLU A 195 -50.79 31.63 23.81
C GLU A 195 -50.08 32.65 24.72
N GLU A 196 -48.77 32.84 24.57
CA GLU A 196 -48.05 33.92 25.29
C GLU A 196 -48.62 35.29 24.96
N ALA A 197 -48.85 35.60 23.68
CA ALA A 197 -49.46 36.86 23.28
C ALA A 197 -50.89 37.06 23.82
N ARG A 198 -51.66 35.98 23.97
CA ARG A 198 -52.97 36.02 24.62
C ARG A 198 -52.83 36.28 26.13
N TRP A 199 -51.93 35.56 26.78
CA TRP A 199 -51.67 35.71 28.21
C TRP A 199 -51.21 37.12 28.55
N ASP A 200 -50.26 37.68 27.80
CA ASP A 200 -49.77 39.05 27.98
C ASP A 200 -50.89 40.08 27.92
N LYS A 201 -51.82 39.95 26.96
CA LYS A 201 -53.00 40.82 26.86
C LYS A 201 -53.90 40.69 28.07
N GLN A 202 -54.16 39.45 28.52
CA GLN A 202 -54.99 39.19 29.68
C GLN A 202 -54.34 39.75 30.95
N ARG A 203 -53.05 39.49 31.14
CA ARG A 203 -52.24 39.97 32.24
C ARG A 203 -52.24 41.50 32.30
N ALA A 204 -51.99 42.19 31.18
CA ALA A 204 -52.01 43.64 31.12
C ALA A 204 -53.38 44.23 31.54
N LYS A 205 -54.48 43.61 31.10
CA LYS A 205 -55.83 44.03 31.50
C LYS A 205 -56.05 43.84 33.00
N LEU A 206 -55.64 42.70 33.56
CA LEU A 206 -55.75 42.41 34.99
C LEU A 206 -54.89 43.37 35.82
N GLU A 207 -53.64 43.62 35.41
CA GLU A 207 -52.75 44.59 36.05
C GLU A 207 -53.34 46.00 36.01
N GLN A 208 -53.95 46.42 34.90
CA GLN A 208 -54.65 47.70 34.82
C GLN A 208 -55.83 47.78 35.80
N THR A 209 -56.64 46.72 35.91
CA THR A 209 -57.74 46.69 36.89
C THR A 209 -57.24 46.76 38.33
N LEU A 210 -56.15 46.06 38.65
CA LEU A 210 -55.51 46.13 39.97
C LEU A 210 -54.97 47.52 40.28
N ARG A 211 -54.39 48.21 39.29
CA ARG A 211 -53.91 49.58 39.46
C ARG A 211 -55.06 50.54 39.78
N ARG A 212 -56.16 50.47 39.02
CA ARG A 212 -57.34 51.32 39.26
C ARG A 212 -58.00 51.07 40.61
N ALA A 213 -57.94 49.86 41.14
CA ALA A 213 -58.49 49.54 42.46
C ALA A 213 -57.60 50.02 43.63
N ARG A 214 -56.36 50.43 43.35
CA ARG A 214 -55.39 50.93 44.35
C ARG A 214 -55.31 52.46 44.39
N GLU A 215 -55.79 53.15 43.35
CA GLU A 215 -55.95 54.62 43.29
C GLU A 215 -57.26 55.02 43.98
#